data_AF-A0A807ZIL1-F1
#
_entry.id   AF-A0A807ZIL1-F1
#
_cell.length_a   1.000
_cell.length_b   1.000
_cell.length_c   1.000
_cell.angle_alpha   90.00
_cell.angle_beta   90.00
_cell.angle_gamma   90.00
#
_symmetry.space_group_name_H-M   'P 1'
#
loop_
_entity.id
_entity.type
_entity.pdbx_description
1 polymer ?
#
loop_
_entity_poly.entity_id
_entity_poly.type
_entity_poly.pdbx_seq_one_letter_code
_entity_poly.pdbx_strand_id
1 'polypeptide(L)'
;MALEERRMNLQSSLPTVSFDFAGLVAWAQGMTSKYDGLVVTEEQVPEIKECMAEINKAKISLDNARKETVKKLSAPLKEFEAQIKKVTTIFDDTYKALGDQVQNFVEQEREKKREVVQGIITEELDAYNGEVQPFPIPVQDKWLNKSTSLKSIREAVQEIIAQRIESDRIRRQAEQARVERASAIEQAVKAANAERGIELSVAQFMTPRNSDLGTSLDTICAEIKTAADREVTRLDAIKNAMRTARPATAVSHAIQQPAGQMAAQAAPLPSVAVGPDKTMSIIITYSTAKEQEVRAALATLKGLCTSLSARLR
;
A
#
# COMPACT_ATOMS: atom_id res chain seq x y z
N MET A 1 -8.05 -49.81 18.74
CA MET A 1 -9.22 -50.58 18.29
C MET A 1 -10.33 -50.74 19.34
N ALA A 2 -10.16 -50.35 20.63
CA ALA A 2 -11.22 -50.49 21.65
C ALA A 2 -12.25 -49.32 21.73
N LEU A 3 -12.14 -48.30 20.88
CA LEU A 3 -13.01 -47.11 20.90
C LEU A 3 -14.20 -47.19 19.91
N GLU A 4 -14.20 -48.16 18.98
CA GLU A 4 -15.27 -48.26 17.97
C GLU A 4 -16.57 -48.91 18.51
N GLU A 5 -16.52 -49.65 19.61
CA GLU A 5 -17.67 -50.42 20.12
C GLU A 5 -18.69 -49.63 20.95
N ARG A 6 -18.45 -48.33 21.20
CA ARG A 6 -19.43 -47.43 21.84
C ARG A 6 -20.15 -46.50 20.87
N ARG A 7 -20.24 -46.85 19.58
CA ARG A 7 -20.99 -46.06 18.59
C ARG A 7 -22.49 -46.05 18.92
N MET A 8 -22.91 -44.99 19.62
CA MET A 8 -24.29 -44.51 19.77
C MET A 8 -25.33 -45.61 20.00
N ASN A 9 -25.34 -46.18 21.20
CA ASN A 9 -26.49 -46.96 21.66
C ASN A 9 -27.61 -45.99 22.10
N LEU A 10 -28.20 -45.29 21.12
CA LEU A 10 -29.27 -44.32 21.36
C LEU A 10 -30.60 -45.07 21.47
N GLN A 11 -31.04 -45.35 22.69
CA GLN A 11 -32.37 -45.90 22.94
C GLN A 11 -33.38 -44.76 23.12
N SER A 12 -34.13 -44.42 22.07
CA SER A 12 -35.25 -43.48 22.17
C SER A 12 -36.58 -44.23 22.26
N SER A 13 -37.38 -43.96 23.29
CA SER A 13 -38.80 -44.33 23.32
C SER A 13 -39.65 -43.07 23.19
N LEU A 14 -40.76 -43.15 22.45
CA LEU A 14 -41.66 -42.01 22.24
C LEU A 14 -42.38 -41.66 23.55
N PRO A 15 -42.40 -40.39 23.99
CA PRO A 15 -43.20 -39.99 25.13
C PRO A 15 -44.70 -40.06 24.79
N THR A 16 -45.42 -40.99 25.41
CA THR A 16 -46.89 -41.08 25.28
C THR A 16 -47.55 -40.16 26.31
N VAL A 17 -48.35 -39.20 25.83
CA VAL A 17 -49.22 -38.37 26.68
C VAL A 17 -50.62 -38.97 26.65
N SER A 18 -51.02 -39.61 27.75
CA SER A 18 -52.40 -40.07 27.94
C SER A 18 -53.15 -39.06 28.80
N PHE A 19 -54.35 -38.67 28.38
CA PHE A 19 -55.25 -37.85 29.17
C PHE A 19 -56.71 -38.18 28.84
N ASP A 20 -57.59 -37.96 29.82
CA ASP A 20 -59.03 -38.20 29.68
C ASP A 20 -59.70 -37.06 28.92
N PHE A 21 -59.65 -37.13 27.59
CA PHE A 21 -60.29 -36.14 26.73
C PHE A 21 -61.82 -36.12 26.92
N ALA A 22 -62.45 -37.29 27.08
CA ALA A 22 -63.89 -37.39 27.24
C ALA A 22 -64.36 -36.72 28.55
N GLY A 23 -63.66 -36.95 29.66
CA GLY A 23 -63.92 -36.30 30.93
C GLY A 23 -63.68 -34.78 30.88
N LEU A 24 -62.62 -34.32 30.21
CA LEU A 24 -62.37 -32.88 30.04
C LEU A 24 -63.45 -32.19 29.20
N VAL A 25 -63.94 -32.85 28.14
CA VAL A 25 -65.05 -32.34 27.32
C VAL A 25 -66.33 -32.30 28.16
N ALA A 26 -66.65 -33.36 28.90
CA ALA A 26 -67.84 -33.40 29.76
C ALA A 26 -67.80 -32.33 30.86
N TRP A 27 -66.64 -32.11 31.47
CA TRP A 27 -66.43 -31.05 32.46
C TRP A 27 -66.61 -29.65 31.85
N ALA A 28 -66.01 -29.40 30.68
CA ALA A 28 -66.16 -28.13 29.98
C ALA A 28 -67.62 -27.86 29.60
N GLN A 29 -68.31 -28.87 29.05
CA GLN A 29 -69.74 -28.78 28.72
C GLN A 29 -70.58 -28.54 29.97
N GLY A 30 -70.34 -29.26 31.07
CA GLY A 30 -71.05 -29.05 32.33
C GLY A 30 -70.90 -27.63 32.89
N MET A 31 -69.74 -26.99 32.69
CA MET A 31 -69.53 -25.60 33.07
C MET A 31 -70.27 -24.61 32.14
N THR A 32 -70.35 -24.89 30.83
CA THR A 32 -70.82 -23.92 29.83
C THR A 32 -72.27 -24.08 29.40
N SER A 33 -72.85 -25.29 29.47
CA SER A 33 -74.16 -25.61 28.90
C SER A 33 -75.31 -24.78 29.48
N LYS A 34 -75.22 -24.37 30.74
CA LYS A 34 -76.24 -23.52 31.38
C LYS A 34 -76.28 -22.07 30.86
N TYR A 35 -75.29 -21.67 30.06
CA TYR A 35 -75.24 -20.35 29.42
C TYR A 35 -75.61 -20.39 27.94
N ASP A 36 -75.89 -21.58 27.39
CA ASP A 36 -76.28 -21.74 25.99
C ASP A 36 -77.67 -21.13 25.77
N GLY A 37 -77.79 -20.19 24.82
CA GLY A 37 -79.03 -19.46 24.55
C GLY A 37 -79.48 -18.46 25.65
N LEU A 38 -78.65 -18.18 26.67
CA LEU A 38 -79.00 -17.23 27.73
C LEU A 38 -79.04 -15.78 27.21
N VAL A 39 -80.18 -15.11 27.37
CA VAL A 39 -80.33 -13.67 27.13
C VAL A 39 -80.12 -12.93 28.45
N VAL A 40 -78.98 -12.25 28.58
CA VAL A 40 -78.57 -11.56 29.82
C VAL A 40 -79.40 -10.30 30.04
N THR A 41 -79.99 -10.14 31.22
CA THR A 41 -80.66 -8.90 31.65
C THR A 41 -79.70 -7.99 32.43
N GLU A 42 -80.01 -6.68 32.52
CA GLU A 42 -79.12 -5.67 33.12
C GLU A 42 -78.75 -5.98 34.59
N GLU A 43 -79.69 -6.56 35.34
CA GLU A 43 -79.51 -6.95 36.75
C GLU A 43 -78.55 -8.15 36.91
N GLN A 44 -78.43 -9.01 35.89
CA GLN A 44 -77.60 -10.22 35.91
C GLN A 44 -76.14 -9.96 35.50
N VAL A 45 -75.83 -8.76 35.00
CA VAL A 45 -74.51 -8.41 34.46
C VAL A 45 -73.35 -8.65 35.45
N PRO A 46 -73.45 -8.31 36.75
CA PRO A 46 -72.37 -8.57 37.71
C PRO A 46 -72.07 -10.07 37.88
N GLU A 47 -73.12 -10.89 38.05
CA GLU A 47 -73.00 -12.34 38.23
C GLU A 47 -72.45 -13.02 36.97
N ILE A 48 -72.94 -12.64 35.79
CA ILE A 48 -72.44 -13.17 34.53
C ILE A 48 -70.96 -12.82 34.30
N LYS A 49 -70.51 -11.63 34.71
CA LYS A 49 -69.08 -11.27 34.64
C LYS A 49 -68.21 -12.14 35.54
N GLU A 50 -68.68 -12.51 36.73
CA GLU A 50 -67.98 -13.45 37.61
C GLU A 50 -67.90 -14.85 36.98
N CYS A 51 -69.01 -15.36 36.44
CA CYS A 51 -69.04 -16.62 35.70
C CYS A 51 -68.12 -16.63 34.47
N MET A 52 -68.06 -15.53 33.71
CA MET A 52 -67.12 -15.38 32.59
C MET A 52 -65.66 -15.44 33.07
N ALA A 53 -65.36 -14.81 34.21
CA ALA A 53 -64.03 -14.86 34.79
C ALA A 53 -63.64 -16.28 35.22
N GLU A 54 -64.56 -17.04 35.80
CA GLU A 54 -64.36 -18.45 36.17
C GLU A 54 -64.10 -19.34 34.95
N ILE A 55 -64.90 -19.21 33.88
CA ILE A 55 -64.69 -19.94 32.62
C ILE A 55 -63.31 -19.60 32.02
N ASN A 56 -62.94 -18.32 32.03
CA ASN A 56 -61.65 -17.90 31.52
C ASN A 56 -60.48 -18.46 32.37
N LYS A 57 -60.63 -18.49 33.70
CA LYS A 57 -59.65 -19.08 34.62
C LYS A 57 -59.49 -20.58 34.38
N ALA A 58 -60.59 -21.31 34.19
CA ALA A 58 -60.61 -22.72 33.84
C ALA A 58 -59.88 -22.99 32.51
N LYS A 59 -60.16 -22.20 31.47
CA LYS A 59 -59.47 -22.26 30.17
C LYS A 59 -57.96 -22.01 30.29
N ILE A 60 -57.56 -20.97 31.03
CA ILE A 60 -56.15 -20.62 31.25
C ILE A 60 -55.44 -21.75 32.00
N SER A 61 -56.07 -22.33 33.02
CA SER A 61 -55.51 -23.44 33.77
C SER A 61 -55.22 -24.66 32.89
N LEU A 62 -56.12 -24.99 31.96
CA LEU A 62 -55.92 -26.10 31.01
C LEU A 62 -54.77 -25.81 30.03
N ASP A 63 -54.69 -24.59 29.49
CA ASP A 63 -53.58 -24.21 28.60
C ASP A 63 -52.23 -24.18 29.34
N ASN A 64 -52.21 -23.78 30.61
CA ASN A 64 -51.02 -23.84 31.45
C ASN A 64 -50.59 -25.29 31.72
N ALA A 65 -51.53 -26.20 32.00
CA ALA A 65 -51.23 -27.62 32.17
C ALA A 65 -50.66 -28.24 30.87
N ARG A 66 -51.19 -27.85 29.70
CA ARG A 66 -50.63 -28.22 28.39
C ARG A 66 -49.18 -27.71 28.25
N LYS A 67 -48.93 -26.42 28.49
CA LYS A 67 -47.59 -25.82 28.39
C LYS A 67 -46.57 -26.49 29.31
N GLU A 68 -46.95 -26.74 30.57
CA GLU A 68 -46.08 -27.43 31.54
C GLU A 68 -45.78 -28.87 31.12
N THR A 69 -46.77 -29.59 30.57
CA THR A 69 -46.56 -30.94 30.04
C THR A 69 -45.58 -30.92 28.86
N VAL A 70 -45.78 -30.02 27.89
CA VAL A 70 -44.86 -29.84 26.75
C VAL A 70 -43.44 -29.47 27.22
N LYS A 71 -43.32 -28.60 28.23
CA LYS A 71 -42.04 -28.19 28.82
C LYS A 71 -41.33 -29.38 29.48
N LYS A 72 -42.04 -30.19 30.27
CA LYS A 72 -41.48 -31.38 30.92
C LYS A 72 -41.01 -32.42 29.91
N LEU A 73 -41.74 -32.62 28.81
CA LEU A 73 -41.36 -33.60 27.77
C LEU A 73 -40.22 -33.10 26.88
N SER A 74 -40.14 -31.79 26.63
CA SER A 74 -39.06 -31.20 25.83
C SER A 74 -37.76 -31.00 26.61
N ALA A 75 -37.81 -30.94 27.95
CA ALA A 75 -36.61 -30.75 28.78
C ALA A 75 -35.57 -31.89 28.62
N PRO A 76 -35.93 -33.18 28.69
CA PRO A 76 -34.99 -34.28 28.42
C PRO A 76 -34.38 -34.22 27.02
N LEU A 77 -35.16 -33.82 26.00
CA LEU A 77 -34.66 -33.67 24.63
C LEU A 77 -33.63 -32.55 24.52
N LYS A 78 -33.89 -31.39 25.14
CA LYS A 78 -32.94 -30.26 25.18
C LYS A 78 -31.67 -30.61 25.94
N GLU A 79 -31.79 -31.33 27.05
CA GLU A 79 -30.64 -31.80 27.82
C GLU A 79 -29.81 -32.79 27.00
N PHE A 80 -30.46 -33.75 26.33
CA PHE A 80 -29.80 -34.67 25.41
C PHE A 80 -29.07 -33.93 24.28
N GLU A 81 -29.73 -32.99 23.61
CA GLU A 81 -29.08 -32.15 22.58
C GLU A 81 -27.89 -31.37 23.13
N ALA A 82 -27.99 -30.82 24.34
CA ALA A 82 -26.89 -30.12 24.98
C ALA A 82 -25.72 -31.06 25.31
N GLN A 83 -25.99 -32.29 25.75
CA GLN A 83 -24.98 -33.30 26.01
C GLN A 83 -24.27 -33.75 24.73
N ILE A 84 -25.01 -33.99 23.65
CA ILE A 84 -24.41 -34.31 22.35
C ILE A 84 -23.57 -33.13 21.85
N LYS A 85 -24.05 -31.89 21.95
CA LYS A 85 -23.27 -30.69 21.59
C LYS A 85 -21.97 -30.60 22.36
N LYS A 86 -21.97 -30.85 23.68
CA LYS A 86 -20.75 -30.90 24.49
C LYS A 86 -19.75 -31.93 23.95
N VAL A 87 -20.24 -33.12 23.58
CA VAL A 87 -19.41 -34.17 22.99
C VAL A 87 -18.85 -33.74 21.63
N THR A 88 -19.67 -33.12 20.77
CA THR A 88 -19.23 -32.58 19.47
C THR A 88 -18.16 -31.51 19.65
N THR A 89 -18.32 -30.60 20.62
CA THR A 89 -17.32 -29.56 20.92
C THR A 89 -15.96 -30.14 21.28
N ILE A 90 -15.88 -31.29 21.97
CA ILE A 90 -14.60 -31.96 22.26
C ILE A 90 -13.86 -32.34 20.96
N PHE A 91 -14.60 -32.85 19.97
CA PHE A 91 -14.02 -33.18 18.66
C PHE A 91 -13.59 -31.94 17.90
N ASP A 92 -14.43 -30.89 17.89
CA ASP A 92 -14.13 -29.62 17.21
C ASP A 92 -12.89 -28.94 17.80
N ASP A 93 -12.79 -28.89 19.13
CA ASP A 93 -11.66 -28.30 19.85
C ASP A 93 -10.37 -29.08 19.56
N THR A 94 -10.44 -30.41 19.57
CA THR A 94 -9.28 -31.25 19.25
C THR A 94 -8.86 -31.09 17.80
N TYR A 95 -9.81 -31.05 16.86
CA TYR A 95 -9.55 -30.83 15.44
C TYR A 95 -8.88 -29.49 15.20
N LYS A 96 -9.39 -28.42 15.83
CA LYS A 96 -8.82 -27.08 15.76
C LYS A 96 -7.40 -27.04 16.33
N ALA A 97 -7.18 -27.60 17.51
CA ALA A 97 -5.86 -27.64 18.14
C ALA A 97 -4.83 -28.37 17.26
N LEU A 98 -5.20 -29.48 16.62
CA LEU A 98 -4.34 -30.19 15.68
C LEU A 98 -4.09 -29.36 14.41
N GLY A 99 -5.12 -28.69 13.87
CA GLY A 99 -4.99 -27.79 12.73
C GLY A 99 -3.99 -26.66 13.00
N ASP A 100 -4.12 -26.00 14.16
CA ASP A 100 -3.24 -24.92 14.59
C ASP A 100 -1.78 -25.41 14.76
N GLN A 101 -1.57 -26.61 15.30
CA GLN A 101 -0.23 -27.21 15.42
C GLN A 101 0.39 -27.49 14.05
N VAL A 102 -0.37 -28.05 13.11
CA VAL A 102 0.10 -28.31 11.74
C VAL A 102 0.46 -27.00 11.05
N GLN A 103 -0.39 -25.96 11.17
CA GLN A 103 -0.13 -24.65 10.59
C GLN A 103 1.13 -24.01 11.18
N ASN A 104 1.30 -24.07 12.51
CA ASN A 104 2.50 -23.56 13.17
C ASN A 104 3.77 -24.28 12.71
N PHE A 105 3.71 -25.61 12.51
CA PHE A 105 4.84 -26.36 11.99
C PHE A 105 5.18 -25.96 10.55
N VAL A 106 4.18 -25.81 9.69
CA VAL A 106 4.37 -25.36 8.30
C VAL A 106 4.96 -23.96 8.25
N GLU A 107 4.50 -23.04 9.11
CA GLU A 107 5.03 -21.68 9.16
C GLU A 107 6.47 -21.65 9.70
N GLN A 108 6.80 -22.47 10.71
CA GLN A 108 8.17 -22.64 11.17
C GLN A 108 9.09 -23.23 10.09
N GLU A 109 8.62 -24.22 9.31
CA GLU A 109 9.37 -24.74 8.15
C GLU A 109 9.59 -23.64 7.09
N ARG A 110 8.58 -22.82 6.82
CA ARG A 110 8.66 -21.68 5.89
C ARG A 110 9.65 -20.62 6.37
N GLU A 111 9.65 -20.30 7.66
CA GLU A 111 10.55 -19.29 8.22
C GLU A 111 12.01 -19.77 8.26
N LYS A 112 12.26 -21.02 8.67
CA LYS A 112 13.60 -21.63 8.54
C LYS A 112 14.08 -21.61 7.10
N LYS A 113 13.19 -21.89 6.15
CA LYS A 113 13.54 -21.80 4.73
C LYS A 113 13.83 -20.36 4.30
N ARG A 114 13.10 -19.37 4.83
CA ARG A 114 13.38 -17.95 4.58
C ARG A 114 14.79 -17.57 5.03
N GLU A 115 15.20 -17.99 6.22
CA GLU A 115 16.56 -17.77 6.73
C GLU A 115 17.61 -18.38 5.80
N VAL A 116 17.41 -19.62 5.35
CA VAL A 116 18.29 -20.28 4.37
C VAL A 116 18.35 -19.52 3.05
N VAL A 117 17.21 -19.06 2.54
CA VAL A 117 17.13 -18.28 1.30
C VAL A 117 17.84 -16.94 1.44
N GLN A 118 17.70 -16.25 2.56
CA GLN A 118 18.43 -15.02 2.87
C GLN A 118 19.94 -15.27 2.95
N GLY A 119 20.35 -16.40 3.52
CA GLY A 119 21.74 -16.86 3.51
C GLY A 119 22.28 -17.03 2.09
N ILE A 120 21.53 -17.73 1.22
CA ILE A 120 21.90 -17.90 -0.21
C ILE A 120 22.00 -16.53 -0.90
N ILE A 121 21.05 -15.63 -0.69
CA ILE A 121 21.10 -14.29 -1.29
C ILE A 121 22.36 -13.54 -0.87
N THR A 122 22.72 -13.61 0.41
CA THR A 122 23.92 -12.95 0.95
C THR A 122 25.19 -13.57 0.36
N GLU A 123 25.29 -14.90 0.36
CA GLU A 123 26.41 -15.65 -0.20
C GLU A 123 26.63 -15.31 -1.69
N GLU A 124 25.56 -15.31 -2.49
CA GLU A 124 25.67 -14.97 -3.91
C GLU A 124 26.04 -13.49 -4.09
N LEU A 125 25.43 -12.55 -3.36
CA LEU A 125 25.80 -11.13 -3.46
C LEU A 125 27.27 -10.88 -3.09
N ASP A 126 27.77 -11.55 -2.06
CA ASP A 126 29.17 -11.46 -1.64
C ASP A 126 30.12 -12.02 -2.72
N ALA A 127 29.73 -13.10 -3.42
CA ALA A 127 30.49 -13.65 -4.54
C ALA A 127 30.61 -12.65 -5.71
N TYR A 128 29.63 -11.75 -5.89
CA TYR A 128 29.61 -10.73 -6.94
C TYR A 128 29.96 -9.30 -6.47
N ASN A 129 30.48 -9.13 -5.24
CA ASN A 129 30.75 -7.81 -4.64
C ASN A 129 31.74 -6.95 -5.46
N GLY A 130 32.57 -7.56 -6.30
CA GLY A 130 33.47 -6.84 -7.23
C GLY A 130 32.81 -6.32 -8.51
N GLU A 131 31.65 -6.88 -8.90
CA GLU A 131 30.98 -6.59 -10.17
C GLU A 131 29.75 -5.71 -10.00
N VAL A 132 29.01 -5.90 -8.90
CA VAL A 132 27.79 -5.17 -8.58
C VAL A 132 27.81 -4.67 -7.15
N GLN A 133 27.29 -3.45 -6.94
CA GLN A 133 27.07 -2.94 -5.59
C GLN A 133 25.94 -3.74 -4.91
N PRO A 134 26.06 -4.08 -3.61
CA PRO A 134 25.01 -4.79 -2.89
C PRO A 134 23.65 -4.10 -3.03
N PHE A 135 22.62 -4.89 -3.35
CA PHE A 135 21.26 -4.41 -3.52
C PHE A 135 20.26 -5.39 -2.89
N PRO A 136 19.10 -4.91 -2.40
CA PRO A 136 18.13 -5.78 -1.74
C PRO A 136 17.43 -6.69 -2.76
N ILE A 137 17.54 -8.01 -2.57
CA ILE A 137 16.76 -9.02 -3.30
C ILE A 137 15.61 -9.47 -2.40
N PRO A 138 14.34 -9.16 -2.75
CA PRO A 138 13.20 -9.58 -1.95
C PRO A 138 13.01 -11.11 -2.03
N VAL A 139 12.80 -11.75 -0.88
CA VAL A 139 12.48 -13.18 -0.82
C VAL A 139 11.10 -13.42 -1.41
N GLN A 140 11.02 -14.23 -2.47
CA GLN A 140 9.76 -14.52 -3.15
C GLN A 140 9.01 -15.65 -2.41
N ASP A 141 7.68 -15.52 -2.26
CA ASP A 141 6.86 -16.52 -1.57
C ASP A 141 6.99 -17.93 -2.18
N LYS A 142 7.11 -18.00 -3.51
CA LYS A 142 7.34 -19.25 -4.26
C LYS A 142 8.62 -20.00 -3.84
N TRP A 143 9.62 -19.30 -3.28
CA TRP A 143 10.86 -19.90 -2.79
C TRP A 143 10.66 -20.56 -1.43
N LEU A 144 9.66 -20.16 -0.65
CA LEU A 144 9.37 -20.71 0.67
C LEU A 144 8.59 -22.04 0.61
N ASN A 145 8.07 -22.40 -0.57
CA ASN A 145 7.34 -23.65 -0.79
C ASN A 145 8.23 -24.88 -0.61
N LYS A 146 7.73 -25.93 0.05
CA LYS A 146 8.48 -27.16 0.32
C LYS A 146 9.01 -27.86 -0.95
N SER A 147 8.30 -27.74 -2.06
CA SER A 147 8.67 -28.32 -3.36
C SER A 147 9.80 -27.59 -4.08
N THR A 148 10.08 -26.32 -3.75
CA THR A 148 11.12 -25.54 -4.44
C THR A 148 12.49 -25.92 -3.91
N SER A 149 13.37 -26.45 -4.77
CA SER A 149 14.72 -26.84 -4.37
C SER A 149 15.63 -25.63 -4.10
N LEU A 150 16.60 -25.77 -3.18
CA LEU A 150 17.60 -24.74 -2.92
C LEU A 150 18.43 -24.40 -4.15
N LYS A 151 18.68 -25.40 -5.01
CA LYS A 151 19.36 -25.22 -6.31
C LYS A 151 18.60 -24.24 -7.21
N SER A 152 17.29 -24.44 -7.39
CA SER A 152 16.47 -23.55 -8.22
C SER A 152 16.40 -22.13 -7.65
N ILE A 153 16.41 -22.00 -6.32
CA ILE A 153 16.48 -20.69 -5.66
C ILE A 153 17.81 -20.00 -5.98
N ARG A 154 18.93 -20.70 -5.84
CA ARG A 154 20.27 -20.17 -6.15
C ARG A 154 20.37 -19.71 -7.60
N GLU A 155 19.93 -20.54 -8.55
CA GLU A 155 19.89 -20.18 -9.98
C GLU A 155 19.03 -18.93 -10.22
N ALA A 156 17.88 -18.81 -9.56
CA ALA A 156 17.03 -17.63 -9.70
C ALA A 156 17.66 -16.37 -9.10
N VAL A 157 18.40 -16.48 -7.98
CA VAL A 157 19.16 -15.38 -7.39
C VAL A 157 20.30 -14.94 -8.31
N GLN A 158 21.05 -15.90 -8.87
CA GLN A 158 22.12 -15.63 -9.83
C GLN A 158 21.61 -14.90 -11.08
N GLU A 159 20.47 -15.31 -11.60
CA GLU A 159 19.83 -14.64 -12.74
C GLU A 159 19.45 -13.19 -12.41
N ILE A 160 18.91 -12.92 -11.22
CA ILE A 160 18.59 -11.55 -10.77
C ILE A 160 19.86 -10.69 -10.68
N ILE A 161 20.95 -11.26 -10.17
CA ILE A 161 22.25 -10.57 -10.07
C ILE A 161 22.82 -10.30 -11.47
N ALA A 162 22.80 -11.29 -12.36
CA ALA A 162 23.28 -11.14 -13.74
C ALA A 162 22.51 -10.05 -14.51
N GLN A 163 21.18 -10.03 -14.39
CA GLN A 163 20.34 -8.99 -14.98
C GLN A 163 20.66 -7.60 -14.43
N ARG A 164 21.00 -7.52 -13.13
CA ARG A 164 21.40 -6.26 -12.52
C ARG A 164 22.76 -5.78 -13.03
N ILE A 165 23.74 -6.67 -13.12
CA ILE A 165 25.07 -6.38 -13.69
C ILE A 165 24.92 -5.85 -15.11
N GLU A 166 24.15 -6.54 -15.96
CA GLU A 166 23.95 -6.13 -17.35
C GLU A 166 23.25 -4.77 -17.45
N SER A 167 22.21 -4.54 -16.63
CA SER A 167 21.52 -3.25 -16.59
C SER A 167 22.45 -2.10 -16.16
N ASP A 168 23.30 -2.33 -15.16
CA ASP A 168 24.27 -1.34 -14.69
C ASP A 168 25.38 -1.13 -15.74
N ARG A 169 25.79 -2.17 -16.48
CA ARG A 169 26.74 -2.07 -17.60
C ARG A 169 26.19 -1.21 -18.73
N ILE A 170 24.96 -1.48 -19.18
CA ILE A 170 24.28 -0.69 -20.22
C ILE A 170 24.15 0.77 -19.78
N ARG A 171 23.77 1.01 -18.52
CA ARG A 171 23.65 2.36 -17.98
C ARG A 171 25.00 3.09 -17.97
N ARG A 172 26.09 2.44 -17.52
CA ARG A 172 27.44 3.03 -17.53
C ARG A 172 27.91 3.32 -18.95
N GLN A 173 27.68 2.42 -19.89
CA GLN A 173 28.03 2.62 -21.29
C GLN A 173 27.25 3.79 -21.90
N ALA A 174 25.96 3.91 -21.63
CA ALA A 174 25.15 5.02 -22.09
C ALA A 174 25.62 6.37 -21.50
N GLU A 175 25.99 6.39 -20.22
CA GLU A 175 26.55 7.58 -19.57
C GLU A 175 27.91 7.96 -20.16
N GLN A 176 28.80 6.98 -20.34
CA GLN A 176 30.10 7.21 -20.97
C GLN A 176 29.95 7.75 -22.40
N ALA A 177 29.05 7.18 -23.20
CA ALA A 177 28.76 7.67 -24.54
C ALA A 177 28.21 9.12 -24.53
N ARG A 178 27.44 9.51 -23.51
CA ARG A 178 26.99 10.91 -23.33
C ARG A 178 28.14 11.85 -22.98
N VAL A 179 29.05 11.43 -22.10
CA VAL A 179 30.23 12.22 -21.72
C VAL A 179 31.19 12.38 -22.89
N GLU A 180 31.50 11.30 -23.61
CA GLU A 180 32.34 11.34 -24.82
C GLU A 180 31.73 12.24 -25.89
N ARG A 181 30.41 12.17 -26.07
CA ARG A 181 29.67 13.03 -26.97
C ARG A 181 29.75 14.51 -26.58
N ALA A 182 29.58 14.84 -25.29
CA ALA A 182 29.76 16.20 -24.78
C ALA A 182 31.18 16.71 -25.08
N SER A 183 32.20 15.89 -24.83
CA SER A 183 33.59 16.22 -25.15
C SER A 183 33.81 16.45 -26.65
N ALA A 184 33.18 15.65 -27.52
CA ALA A 184 33.28 15.82 -28.96
C ALA A 184 32.66 17.14 -29.44
N ILE A 185 31.50 17.54 -28.87
CA ILE A 185 30.87 18.83 -29.14
C ILE A 185 31.79 19.98 -28.71
N GLU A 186 32.34 19.90 -27.50
CA GLU A 186 33.28 20.91 -26.99
C GLU A 186 34.50 21.07 -27.90
N GLN A 187 35.12 19.95 -28.29
CA GLN A 187 36.27 19.96 -29.20
C GLN A 187 35.93 20.54 -30.57
N ALA A 188 34.77 20.20 -31.14
CA ALA A 188 34.32 20.73 -32.42
C ALA A 188 34.10 22.26 -32.38
N VAL A 189 33.50 22.77 -31.30
CA VAL A 189 33.34 24.23 -31.09
C VAL A 189 34.70 24.90 -30.96
N LYS A 190 35.62 24.33 -30.16
CA LYS A 190 36.97 24.87 -29.98
C LYS A 190 37.76 24.90 -31.28
N ALA A 191 37.66 23.85 -32.10
CA ALA A 191 38.30 23.79 -33.41
C ALA A 191 37.73 24.86 -34.36
N ALA A 192 36.39 24.98 -34.44
CA ALA A 192 35.75 26.00 -35.27
C ALA A 192 36.13 27.43 -34.87
N ASN A 193 36.23 27.69 -33.55
CA ASN A 193 36.70 28.96 -33.01
C ASN A 193 38.15 29.25 -33.42
N ALA A 194 39.04 28.26 -33.29
CA ALA A 194 40.46 28.40 -33.64
C ALA A 194 40.68 28.61 -35.15
N GLU A 195 39.96 27.89 -36.01
CA GLU A 195 40.06 28.02 -37.47
C GLU A 195 39.61 29.39 -37.99
N ARG A 196 38.59 29.98 -37.37
CA ARG A 196 37.92 31.20 -37.86
C ARG A 196 38.25 32.46 -37.07
N GLY A 197 38.98 32.34 -35.96
CA GLY A 197 39.30 33.47 -35.09
C GLY A 197 38.08 34.08 -34.41
N ILE A 198 37.10 33.26 -34.03
CA ILE A 198 35.85 33.65 -33.37
C ILE A 198 35.73 33.02 -31.98
N GLU A 199 34.77 33.48 -31.17
CA GLU A 199 34.49 32.94 -29.83
C GLU A 199 33.02 32.53 -29.69
N LEU A 200 32.68 31.35 -30.22
CA LEU A 200 31.39 30.71 -29.93
C LEU A 200 31.40 30.07 -28.54
N SER A 201 30.27 30.16 -27.83
CA SER A 201 30.07 29.50 -26.54
C SER A 201 29.67 28.04 -26.72
N VAL A 202 30.36 27.12 -26.03
CA VAL A 202 30.05 25.68 -26.02
C VAL A 202 28.62 25.41 -25.52
N ALA A 203 28.13 26.22 -24.59
CA ALA A 203 26.78 26.07 -24.02
C ALA A 203 25.67 26.19 -25.08
N GLN A 204 25.90 26.90 -26.18
CA GLN A 204 24.94 27.02 -27.29
C GLN A 204 24.68 25.67 -27.97
N PHE A 205 25.64 24.75 -27.93
CA PHE A 205 25.57 23.47 -28.63
C PHE A 205 25.30 22.28 -27.70
N MET A 206 25.34 22.48 -26.38
CA MET A 206 25.01 21.48 -25.34
C MET A 206 23.50 21.40 -25.08
N THR A 207 22.71 21.32 -26.14
CA THR A 207 21.24 21.24 -26.05
C THR A 207 20.78 19.79 -25.81
N PRO A 208 19.55 19.55 -25.29
CA PRO A 208 19.02 18.20 -25.14
C PRO A 208 19.01 17.39 -26.43
N ARG A 209 18.77 18.06 -27.57
CA ARG A 209 18.79 17.44 -28.91
C ARG A 209 20.19 16.99 -29.29
N ASN A 210 21.19 17.85 -29.06
CA ASN A 210 22.57 17.56 -29.43
C ASN A 210 23.23 16.58 -28.46
N SER A 211 22.78 16.54 -27.21
CA SER A 211 23.20 15.58 -26.19
C SER A 211 22.55 14.20 -26.35
N ASP A 212 21.48 14.10 -27.14
CA ASP A 212 20.80 12.83 -27.40
C ASP A 212 21.63 11.90 -28.29
N LEU A 213 21.67 10.62 -27.93
CA LEU A 213 22.45 9.59 -28.64
C LEU A 213 21.88 9.24 -30.03
N GLY A 214 20.61 9.57 -30.31
CA GLY A 214 19.98 9.34 -31.61
C GLY A 214 20.37 10.34 -32.70
N THR A 215 20.93 11.50 -32.31
CA THR A 215 21.37 12.52 -33.29
C THR A 215 22.77 12.18 -33.81
N SER A 216 23.01 12.25 -35.12
CA SER A 216 24.35 12.03 -35.67
C SER A 216 25.33 13.15 -35.27
N LEU A 217 26.58 12.78 -34.95
CA LEU A 217 27.67 13.74 -34.69
C LEU A 217 27.93 14.63 -35.90
N ASP A 218 27.79 14.11 -37.12
CA ASP A 218 28.00 14.88 -38.36
C ASP A 218 27.01 16.04 -38.49
N THR A 219 25.75 15.79 -38.12
CA THR A 219 24.70 16.82 -38.10
C THR A 219 25.07 17.94 -37.15
N ILE A 220 25.58 17.60 -35.95
CA ILE A 220 25.98 18.59 -34.95
C ILE A 220 27.21 19.37 -35.43
N CYS A 221 28.21 18.70 -35.99
CA CYS A 221 29.38 19.35 -36.57
C CYS A 221 28.98 20.32 -37.70
N ALA A 222 28.00 19.98 -38.53
CA ALA A 222 27.48 20.87 -39.57
C ALA A 222 26.73 22.08 -38.97
N GLU A 223 25.96 21.89 -37.90
CA GLU A 223 25.32 22.99 -37.16
C GLU A 223 26.36 23.95 -36.56
N ILE A 224 27.43 23.42 -35.95
CA ILE A 224 28.54 24.21 -35.40
C ILE A 224 29.23 25.02 -36.50
N LYS A 225 29.57 24.38 -37.63
CA LYS A 225 30.17 25.08 -38.78
C LYS A 225 29.28 26.20 -39.30
N THR A 226 27.99 25.91 -39.47
CA THR A 226 27.01 26.91 -39.94
C THR A 226 26.89 28.09 -38.97
N ALA A 227 26.90 27.83 -37.66
CA ALA A 227 26.89 28.88 -36.64
C ALA A 227 28.19 29.70 -36.66
N ALA A 228 29.33 29.05 -36.84
CA ALA A 228 30.63 29.70 -36.94
C ALA A 228 30.73 30.61 -38.17
N ASP A 229 30.29 30.15 -39.34
CA ASP A 229 30.29 30.94 -40.57
C ASP A 229 29.37 32.18 -40.48
N ARG A 230 28.23 32.04 -39.78
CA ARG A 230 27.33 33.18 -39.47
C ARG A 230 28.00 34.20 -38.57
N GLU A 231 28.72 33.77 -37.55
CA GLU A 231 29.40 34.68 -36.63
C GLU A 231 30.57 35.41 -37.30
N VAL A 232 31.34 34.73 -38.15
CA VAL A 232 32.36 35.37 -39.00
C VAL A 232 31.71 36.48 -39.84
N THR A 233 30.62 36.15 -40.54
CA THR A 233 29.90 37.14 -41.38
C THR A 233 29.42 38.34 -40.56
N ARG A 234 28.92 38.10 -39.33
CA ARG A 234 28.47 39.15 -38.41
C ARG A 234 29.63 40.06 -37.99
N LEU A 235 30.76 39.48 -37.59
CA LEU A 235 31.95 40.24 -37.16
C LEU A 235 32.57 41.03 -38.32
N ASP A 236 32.59 40.48 -39.53
CA ASP A 236 33.05 41.18 -40.73
C ASP A 236 32.13 42.35 -41.10
N ALA A 237 30.81 42.15 -41.02
CA ALA A 237 29.84 43.23 -41.22
C ALA A 237 30.03 44.36 -40.19
N ILE A 238 30.26 44.03 -38.92
CA ILE A 238 30.55 45.00 -37.86
C ILE A 238 31.86 45.76 -38.15
N LYS A 239 32.94 45.06 -38.51
CA LYS A 239 34.21 45.69 -38.89
C LYS A 239 34.05 46.63 -40.09
N ASN A 240 33.29 46.21 -41.11
CA ASN A 240 33.04 47.03 -42.30
C ASN A 240 32.19 48.26 -41.98
N ALA A 241 31.16 48.13 -41.14
CA ALA A 241 30.34 49.27 -40.67
C ALA A 241 31.14 50.26 -39.80
N MET A 242 32.04 49.77 -38.95
CA MET A 242 32.97 50.62 -38.19
C MET A 242 33.97 51.36 -39.10
N ARG A 243 34.38 50.75 -40.23
CA ARG A 243 35.25 51.40 -41.22
C ARG A 243 34.55 52.48 -42.04
N THR A 244 33.25 52.37 -42.29
CA THR A 244 32.48 53.35 -43.08
C THR A 244 31.94 54.52 -42.25
N ALA A 245 31.98 54.44 -40.91
CA ALA A 245 31.67 55.54 -40.01
C ALA A 245 32.93 56.37 -39.66
N ARG A 246 33.08 57.58 -40.21
CA ARG A 246 34.13 58.58 -39.88
C ARG A 246 33.60 59.59 -38.83
N PRO A 247 34.42 60.13 -37.90
CA PRO A 247 33.91 60.85 -36.71
C PRO A 247 33.58 62.32 -36.99
N ALA A 248 32.51 62.83 -36.37
CA ALA A 248 32.22 64.26 -36.27
C ALA A 248 32.71 64.81 -34.91
N THR A 249 33.79 65.61 -34.99
CA THR A 249 34.24 66.72 -34.12
C THR A 249 33.84 66.78 -32.64
N ALA A 250 34.86 66.84 -31.80
CA ALA A 250 34.83 67.34 -30.42
C ALA A 250 34.71 68.87 -30.36
N VAL A 251 33.89 69.37 -29.43
CA VAL A 251 34.03 70.70 -28.82
C VAL A 251 33.99 70.51 -27.30
N SER A 252 35.00 71.06 -26.62
CA SER A 252 35.15 71.03 -25.17
C SER A 252 34.24 72.04 -24.48
N HIS A 253 33.62 71.64 -23.37
CA HIS A 253 33.48 72.52 -22.20
C HIS A 253 33.66 71.72 -20.92
N ALA A 254 34.53 72.22 -20.06
CA ALA A 254 34.90 71.66 -18.77
C ALA A 254 33.86 72.00 -17.69
N ILE A 255 33.80 71.21 -16.61
CA ILE A 255 34.08 71.62 -15.22
C ILE A 255 33.66 70.53 -14.20
N GLN A 256 34.65 70.16 -13.38
CA GLN A 256 34.63 69.65 -11.98
C GLN A 256 34.17 68.22 -11.61
N GLN A 257 35.15 67.46 -11.13
CA GLN A 257 35.05 66.52 -9.98
C GLN A 257 34.95 67.32 -8.66
N PRO A 258 34.50 66.73 -7.54
CA PRO A 258 35.42 66.01 -6.63
C PRO A 258 34.80 64.69 -6.09
N ALA A 259 35.55 63.59 -5.96
CA ALA A 259 36.48 63.21 -4.87
C ALA A 259 35.79 62.84 -3.53
N GLY A 260 36.14 61.66 -3.00
CA GLY A 260 35.85 61.19 -1.64
C GLY A 260 35.43 59.70 -1.61
N GLN A 261 36.36 58.76 -1.63
CA GLN A 261 37.03 58.11 -0.48
C GLN A 261 36.25 56.98 0.20
N MET A 262 36.92 55.82 0.19
CA MET A 262 36.87 54.65 1.07
C MET A 262 36.06 54.78 2.37
N ALA A 263 35.28 53.76 2.72
CA ALA A 263 35.55 52.93 3.90
C ALA A 263 34.52 51.79 4.05
N ALA A 264 35.07 50.63 4.39
CA ALA A 264 34.40 49.51 5.02
C ALA A 264 33.41 49.93 6.12
N GLN A 265 32.27 49.25 6.18
CA GLN A 265 31.80 48.63 7.41
C GLN A 265 30.73 47.58 7.12
N ALA A 266 31.08 46.36 7.51
CA ALA A 266 30.19 45.22 7.62
C ALA A 266 29.54 45.19 9.02
N ALA A 267 28.42 44.45 9.07
CA ALA A 267 27.75 43.80 10.21
C ALA A 267 26.63 44.60 10.93
N PRO A 268 25.67 43.92 11.62
CA PRO A 268 25.36 42.49 11.65
C PRO A 268 23.86 42.13 11.44
N LEU A 269 23.63 40.84 11.18
CA LEU A 269 22.38 40.08 11.28
C LEU A 269 21.60 40.32 12.59
N PRO A 270 20.30 39.94 12.65
CA PRO A 270 19.80 39.07 13.70
C PRO A 270 20.00 37.62 13.25
N SER A 271 21.00 36.99 13.86
CA SER A 271 21.27 35.57 13.84
C SER A 271 20.10 34.82 14.46
N VAL A 272 19.40 34.01 13.67
CA VAL A 272 18.74 32.81 14.18
C VAL A 272 19.66 31.66 13.80
N ALA A 273 20.28 31.07 14.81
CA ALA A 273 21.19 29.95 14.67
C ALA A 273 20.46 28.76 14.03
N VAL A 274 20.69 28.54 12.73
CA VAL A 274 20.29 27.30 12.05
C VAL A 274 21.53 26.41 12.04
N GLY A 275 21.48 25.32 12.80
CA GLY A 275 22.48 24.27 12.76
C GLY A 275 22.58 23.64 11.36
N PRO A 276 23.56 22.77 11.10
CA PRO A 276 23.78 22.21 9.78
C PRO A 276 22.52 21.47 9.28
N ASP A 277 21.95 21.95 8.17
CA ASP A 277 20.84 21.30 7.49
C ASP A 277 21.24 19.87 7.11
N LYS A 278 20.52 18.88 7.64
CA LYS A 278 20.69 17.47 7.27
C LYS A 278 19.69 17.14 6.17
N THR A 279 20.20 16.83 4.98
CA THR A 279 19.38 16.37 3.86
C THR A 279 19.11 14.87 3.98
N MET A 280 17.84 14.47 3.88
CA MET A 280 17.39 13.07 3.88
C MET A 280 16.48 12.81 2.68
N SER A 281 16.73 11.72 1.96
CA SER A 281 15.90 11.27 0.83
C SER A 281 14.96 10.17 1.28
N ILE A 282 13.65 10.37 1.16
CA ILE A 282 12.62 9.37 1.50
C ILE A 282 11.84 9.00 0.25
N ILE A 283 11.70 7.69 -0.01
CA ILE A 283 10.79 7.14 -1.02
C ILE A 283 9.66 6.44 -0.25
N ILE A 284 8.41 6.84 -0.52
CA ILE A 284 7.23 6.30 0.15
C ILE A 284 6.36 5.59 -0.87
N THR A 285 6.09 4.31 -0.63
CA THR A 285 5.10 3.53 -1.37
C THR A 285 3.88 3.31 -0.49
N TYR A 286 2.70 3.66 -0.97
CA TYR A 286 1.45 3.54 -0.21
C TYR A 286 0.32 3.05 -1.11
N SER A 287 -0.70 2.45 -0.50
CA SER A 287 -1.93 2.07 -1.20
C SER A 287 -2.76 3.30 -1.53
N THR A 288 -3.41 3.33 -2.70
CA THR A 288 -4.28 4.44 -3.15
C THR A 288 -5.39 4.79 -2.15
N ALA A 289 -5.84 3.81 -1.35
CA ALA A 289 -6.82 4.03 -0.28
C ALA A 289 -6.32 4.97 0.84
N LYS A 290 -5.00 5.14 1.00
CA LYS A 290 -4.37 5.97 2.04
C LYS A 290 -3.79 7.28 1.51
N GLU A 291 -4.12 7.66 0.27
CA GLU A 291 -3.53 8.84 -0.38
C GLU A 291 -3.82 10.16 0.36
N GLN A 292 -5.02 10.33 0.90
CA GLN A 292 -5.38 11.52 1.68
C GLN A 292 -4.59 11.62 2.98
N GLU A 293 -4.42 10.50 3.70
CA GLU A 293 -3.63 10.45 4.94
C GLU A 293 -2.15 10.74 4.66
N VAL A 294 -1.59 10.20 3.57
CA VAL A 294 -0.21 10.45 3.17
C VAL A 294 0.00 11.91 2.76
N ARG A 295 -0.95 12.53 2.05
CA ARG A 295 -0.89 13.96 1.74
C ARG A 295 -0.93 14.83 2.99
N ALA A 296 -1.77 14.49 3.97
CA ALA A 296 -1.83 15.20 5.24
C ALA A 296 -0.50 15.10 6.00
N ALA A 297 0.11 13.91 6.05
CA ALA A 297 1.42 13.71 6.67
C ALA A 297 2.54 14.50 5.97
N LEU A 298 2.53 14.57 4.63
CA LEU A 298 3.49 15.36 3.86
C LEU A 298 3.33 16.87 4.09
N ALA A 299 2.10 17.36 4.29
CA ALA A 299 1.85 18.76 4.61
C ALA A 299 2.42 19.12 6.00
N THR A 300 2.23 18.25 6.98
CA THR A 300 2.84 18.40 8.31
C THR A 300 4.37 18.42 8.22
N LEU A 301 4.95 17.49 7.44
CA LEU A 301 6.39 17.42 7.23
C LEU A 301 6.93 18.69 6.54
N LYS A 302 6.19 19.24 5.57
CA LYS A 302 6.55 20.51 4.90
C LYS A 302 6.65 21.68 5.88
N GLY A 303 5.84 21.70 6.93
CA GLY A 303 5.91 22.73 7.97
C GLY A 303 7.16 22.63 8.85
N LEU A 304 7.81 21.47 8.89
CA LEU A 304 9.01 21.19 9.69
C LEU A 304 10.32 21.29 8.89
N CYS A 305 10.24 21.40 7.56
CA CYS A 305 11.41 21.44 6.67
C CYS A 305 11.69 22.85 6.16
N THR A 306 12.97 23.23 6.05
CA THR A 306 13.42 24.46 5.38
C THR A 306 13.17 24.41 3.87
N SER A 307 13.24 23.21 3.26
CA SER A 307 12.76 22.95 1.89
C SER A 307 12.29 21.49 1.76
N LEU A 308 11.20 21.26 1.02
CA LEU A 308 10.67 19.92 0.74
C LEU A 308 10.28 19.81 -0.74
N SER A 309 10.90 18.86 -1.46
CA SER A 309 10.50 18.49 -2.82
C SER A 309 10.01 17.05 -2.86
N ALA A 310 8.73 16.84 -3.17
CA ALA A 310 8.17 15.52 -3.44
C ALA A 310 7.90 15.38 -4.95
N ARG A 311 8.35 14.28 -5.57
CA ARG A 311 8.00 13.94 -6.96
C ARG A 311 7.06 12.73 -6.94
N LEU A 312 5.87 12.90 -7.52
CA LEU A 312 4.96 11.80 -7.81
C LEU A 312 5.53 11.04 -9.03
N ARG A 313 5.68 9.72 -8.92
CA ARG A 313 5.97 8.84 -10.06
C ARG A 313 4.68 8.20 -10.54
#